data_AF-A0A444UIL2-F1
#
_entry.id   AF-A0A444UIL2-F1
#
_cell.length_a   1.000
_cell.length_b   1.000
_cell.length_c   1.000
_cell.angle_alpha   90.00
_cell.angle_beta   90.00
_cell.angle_gamma   90.00
#
_symmetry.space_group_name_H-M   'P 1'
#
loop_
_entity.id
_entity.type
_entity.pdbx_description
1 polymer ?
#
loop_
_entity_poly.entity_id
_entity_poly.type
_entity_poly.pdbx_seq_one_letter_code
_entity_poly.pdbx_strand_id
1 'polypeptide(L)'
;MTLAQKMGLVEAPAMPLTADDWVKGEAFERFSGKKTCPMCRKELYETRVIHDGARPYKTKCATRIQACWRAYIVRKWYSHLRKTVPPKDTKLRKNFFEQNLQEMNDSNIDTNIDEFLSEIDNSVASSKGVLHQFEKECGSEISEETWEEIQLKAVLRETSDCPICITPLCHISSILHPITSSDNDTHFSLRQTVLLSCAHVFHHNCLKAFEDFCVDKRHICPLCRSLYQKMII
;
A
#
# COMPACT_ATOMS: atom_id res chain seq x y z
N MET A 1 19.68 -37.24 -66.98
CA MET A 1 19.16 -38.46 -67.64
C MET A 1 18.89 -38.14 -69.09
N THR A 2 19.59 -38.77 -70.02
CA THR A 2 19.37 -38.62 -71.47
C THR A 2 18.21 -39.50 -71.94
N LEU A 3 17.68 -39.23 -73.14
CA LEU A 3 16.57 -40.01 -73.74
C LEU A 3 16.90 -41.51 -73.86
N ALA A 4 18.14 -41.84 -74.25
CA ALA A 4 18.63 -43.20 -74.39
C ALA A 4 18.65 -43.99 -73.05
N GLN A 5 18.92 -43.31 -71.94
CA GLN A 5 18.91 -43.92 -70.60
C GLN A 5 17.50 -44.21 -70.10
N LYS A 6 16.52 -43.37 -70.46
CA LYS A 6 15.09 -43.62 -70.14
C LYS A 6 14.50 -44.79 -70.93
N MET A 7 15.05 -45.07 -72.12
CA MET A 7 14.63 -46.17 -73.00
C MET A 7 15.35 -47.48 -72.72
N GLY A 8 16.20 -47.55 -71.68
CA GLY A 8 16.92 -48.77 -71.29
C GLY A 8 18.03 -49.22 -72.25
N LEU A 9 18.40 -48.39 -73.22
CA LEU A 9 19.42 -48.72 -74.23
C LEU A 9 20.85 -48.55 -73.72
N VAL A 10 21.04 -47.81 -72.62
CA VAL A 10 22.34 -47.54 -71.99
C VAL A 10 22.15 -47.55 -70.48
N GLU A 11 23.02 -48.26 -69.76
CA GLU A 11 23.03 -48.28 -68.29
C GLU A 11 23.16 -46.85 -67.72
N ALA A 12 22.41 -46.57 -66.66
CA ALA A 12 22.51 -45.29 -65.97
C ALA A 12 23.89 -45.16 -65.33
N PRO A 13 24.54 -43.98 -65.39
CA PRO A 13 25.83 -43.77 -64.74
C PRO A 13 25.68 -44.01 -63.24
N ALA A 14 26.71 -44.62 -62.65
CA ALA A 14 26.77 -44.84 -61.21
C ALA A 14 26.53 -43.52 -60.45
N MET A 15 25.81 -43.59 -59.33
CA MET A 15 25.54 -42.42 -58.51
C MET A 15 26.84 -41.72 -58.12
N PRO A 16 26.87 -40.37 -58.09
CA PRO A 16 28.01 -39.64 -57.59
C PRO A 16 28.34 -40.07 -56.15
N LEU A 17 29.64 -40.18 -55.86
CA LEU A 17 30.14 -40.53 -54.53
C LEU A 17 29.71 -39.48 -53.50
N THR A 18 29.30 -39.95 -52.33
CA THR A 18 28.94 -39.08 -51.21
C THR A 18 30.20 -38.52 -50.54
N ALA A 19 30.08 -37.43 -49.76
CA ALA A 19 31.22 -36.79 -49.08
C ALA A 19 32.00 -37.78 -48.19
N ASP A 20 31.30 -38.72 -47.56
CA ASP A 20 31.90 -39.75 -46.70
C ASP A 20 32.69 -40.80 -47.50
N ASP A 21 32.31 -41.03 -48.75
CA ASP A 21 33.01 -41.98 -49.63
C ASP A 21 34.34 -41.40 -50.14
N TRP A 22 34.44 -40.08 -50.29
CA TRP A 22 35.70 -39.41 -50.62
C TRP A 22 36.72 -39.46 -49.48
N VAL A 23 36.27 -39.29 -48.23
CA VAL A 23 37.13 -39.38 -47.03
C VAL A 23 37.67 -40.80 -46.85
N LYS A 24 36.84 -41.82 -47.11
CA LYS A 24 37.28 -43.23 -47.09
C LYS A 24 38.36 -43.51 -48.15
N GLY A 25 38.30 -42.83 -49.29
CA GLY A 25 39.29 -42.96 -50.34
C GLY A 25 40.69 -42.52 -49.94
N GLU A 26 40.81 -41.32 -49.37
CA GLU A 26 42.09 -40.78 -48.89
C GLU A 26 42.66 -41.61 -47.72
N ALA A 27 41.77 -42.11 -46.85
CA ALA A 27 42.15 -43.02 -45.77
C ALA A 27 42.66 -44.37 -46.30
N PHE A 28 42.06 -44.91 -47.37
CA PHE A 28 42.50 -46.13 -48.03
C PHE A 28 43.88 -45.98 -48.68
N GLU A 29 44.15 -44.84 -49.33
CA GLU A 29 45.47 -44.54 -49.90
C GLU A 29 46.54 -44.47 -48.80
N ARG A 30 46.25 -43.79 -47.68
CA ARG A 30 47.15 -43.72 -46.51
C ARG A 30 47.41 -45.09 -45.89
N PHE A 31 46.40 -45.95 -45.80
CA PHE A 31 46.52 -47.27 -45.19
C PHE A 31 47.21 -48.29 -46.10
N SER A 32 46.91 -48.26 -47.41
CA SER A 32 47.47 -49.20 -48.39
C SER A 32 48.87 -48.82 -48.90
N GLY A 33 49.29 -47.57 -48.69
CA GLY A 33 50.59 -47.05 -49.14
C GLY A 33 50.72 -46.95 -50.66
N LYS A 34 49.64 -47.18 -51.42
CA LYS A 34 49.60 -47.17 -52.88
C LYS A 34 48.49 -46.26 -53.37
N LYS A 35 48.82 -45.35 -54.29
CA LYS A 35 47.84 -44.47 -54.92
C LYS A 35 46.95 -45.29 -55.87
N THR A 36 45.76 -45.67 -55.40
CA THR A 36 44.80 -46.47 -56.16
C THR A 36 43.39 -45.92 -56.01
N CYS A 37 42.59 -45.97 -57.09
CA CYS A 37 41.23 -45.45 -57.07
C CYS A 37 40.39 -46.21 -56.02
N PRO A 38 39.75 -45.53 -55.06
CA PRO A 38 38.98 -46.19 -53.99
C PRO A 38 37.80 -47.04 -54.50
N MET A 39 37.27 -46.70 -55.68
CA MET A 39 36.12 -47.38 -56.28
C MET A 39 36.51 -48.56 -57.16
N CYS A 40 37.57 -48.44 -57.97
CA CYS A 40 37.92 -49.43 -58.99
C CYS A 40 39.35 -49.99 -58.89
N ARG A 41 40.12 -49.57 -57.88
CA ARG A 41 41.48 -50.01 -57.55
C ARG A 41 42.55 -49.79 -58.64
N LYS A 42 42.25 -49.04 -59.71
CA LYS A 42 43.24 -48.69 -60.75
C LYS A 42 44.29 -47.72 -60.20
N GLU A 43 45.55 -47.94 -60.57
CA GLU A 43 46.72 -47.16 -60.09
C GLU A 43 46.83 -45.78 -60.76
N LEU A 44 46.43 -45.67 -62.03
CA LEU A 44 46.46 -44.42 -62.80
C LEU A 44 45.10 -43.72 -62.72
N TYR A 45 44.87 -42.94 -61.66
CA TYR A 45 43.72 -42.03 -61.58
C TYR A 45 44.16 -40.64 -61.10
N GLU A 46 43.44 -39.63 -61.57
CA GLU A 46 43.64 -38.23 -61.22
C GLU A 46 42.59 -37.79 -60.20
N THR A 47 43.00 -36.98 -59.22
CA THR A 47 42.11 -36.37 -58.25
C THR A 47 41.85 -34.92 -58.66
N ARG A 48 40.57 -34.54 -58.76
CA ARG A 48 40.14 -33.14 -58.93
C ARG A 48 39.55 -32.67 -57.61
N VAL A 49 40.09 -31.58 -57.06
CA VAL A 49 39.49 -30.93 -55.88
C VAL A 49 38.18 -30.27 -56.30
N ILE A 50 37.06 -30.71 -55.74
CA ILE A 50 35.73 -30.16 -56.03
C ILE A 50 35.30 -29.27 -54.87
N HIS A 51 35.11 -27.97 -55.12
CA HIS A 51 34.63 -26.99 -54.13
C HIS A 51 33.10 -26.82 -54.12
N ASP A 52 32.37 -27.67 -54.83
CA ASP A 52 30.91 -27.56 -54.99
C ASP A 52 30.17 -27.64 -53.66
N GLY A 53 30.71 -28.33 -52.64
CA GLY A 53 30.17 -28.35 -51.28
C GLY A 53 30.57 -27.13 -50.42
N ALA A 54 31.74 -26.54 -50.70
CA ALA A 54 32.26 -25.40 -49.94
C ALA A 54 31.46 -24.11 -50.21
N ARG A 55 31.01 -23.91 -51.45
CA ARG A 55 30.17 -22.76 -51.84
C ARG A 55 28.84 -22.70 -51.08
N PRO A 56 27.96 -23.72 -51.09
CA PRO A 56 26.71 -23.70 -50.35
C PRO A 56 26.93 -23.64 -48.83
N TYR A 57 28.01 -24.22 -48.31
CA TYR A 57 28.38 -24.08 -46.90
C TYR A 57 28.69 -22.63 -46.53
N LYS A 58 29.54 -21.95 -47.32
CA LYS A 58 29.85 -20.52 -47.13
C LYS A 58 28.60 -19.66 -47.22
N THR A 59 27.71 -19.93 -48.17
CA THR A 59 26.42 -19.25 -48.29
C THR A 59 25.56 -19.45 -47.04
N LYS A 60 25.42 -20.67 -46.53
CA LYS A 60 24.68 -20.95 -45.28
C LYS A 60 25.27 -20.18 -44.09
N CYS A 61 26.58 -20.17 -43.94
CA CYS A 61 27.26 -19.41 -42.89
C CYS A 61 27.00 -17.91 -43.01
N ALA A 62 27.13 -17.35 -44.21
CA ALA A 62 26.83 -15.95 -44.47
C ALA A 62 25.37 -15.61 -44.13
N THR A 63 24.41 -16.43 -44.53
CA THR A 63 22.99 -16.23 -44.19
C THR A 63 22.76 -16.24 -42.68
N ARG A 64 23.40 -17.14 -41.94
CA ARG A 64 23.28 -17.20 -40.47
C ARG A 64 23.82 -15.95 -39.80
N ILE A 65 25.02 -15.50 -40.20
CA ILE A 65 25.65 -14.29 -39.67
C ILE A 65 24.75 -13.07 -39.97
N GLN A 66 24.31 -12.94 -41.21
CA GLN A 66 23.47 -11.81 -41.61
C GLN A 66 22.11 -11.83 -40.90
N ALA A 67 21.48 -12.99 -40.72
CA ALA A 67 20.22 -13.12 -39.98
C ALA A 67 20.39 -12.71 -38.52
N CYS A 68 21.48 -13.13 -37.88
CA CYS A 68 21.80 -12.75 -36.51
C CYS A 68 21.98 -11.23 -36.38
N TRP A 69 22.73 -10.62 -37.30
CA TRP A 69 22.95 -9.17 -37.33
C TRP A 69 21.66 -8.38 -37.56
N ARG A 70 20.86 -8.77 -38.56
CA ARG A 70 19.55 -8.15 -38.82
C ARG A 70 18.65 -8.21 -37.57
N ALA A 71 18.62 -9.36 -36.89
CA ALA A 71 17.84 -9.52 -35.68
C ALA A 71 18.38 -8.68 -34.51
N TYR A 72 19.69 -8.50 -34.39
CA TYR A 72 20.30 -7.61 -33.40
C TYR A 72 19.86 -6.15 -33.59
N ILE A 73 19.93 -5.63 -34.82
CA ILE A 73 19.49 -4.26 -35.15
C ILE A 73 18.03 -4.06 -34.74
N VAL A 74 17.14 -4.97 -35.15
CA VAL A 74 15.72 -4.88 -34.84
C VAL A 74 15.49 -4.93 -33.32
N ARG A 75 16.14 -5.85 -32.60
CA ARG A 75 16.01 -5.92 -31.12
C ARG A 75 16.50 -4.67 -30.43
N LYS A 76 17.58 -4.05 -30.91
CA LYS A 76 18.11 -2.79 -30.34
C LYS A 76 17.10 -1.65 -30.49
N TRP A 77 16.50 -1.50 -31.66
CA TRP A 77 15.45 -0.51 -31.90
C TRP A 77 14.15 -0.83 -31.13
N TYR A 78 13.69 -2.08 -31.20
CA TYR A 78 12.47 -2.54 -30.55
C TYR A 78 12.52 -2.46 -29.03
N SER A 79 13.71 -2.56 -28.43
CA SER A 79 13.92 -2.34 -26.99
C SER A 79 13.46 -0.95 -26.55
N HIS A 80 13.80 0.09 -27.32
CA HIS A 80 13.37 1.45 -27.04
C HIS A 80 11.85 1.61 -27.26
N LEU A 81 11.32 1.09 -28.36
CA LEU A 81 9.89 1.14 -28.67
C LEU A 81 9.04 0.49 -27.56
N ARG A 82 9.49 -0.63 -26.99
CA ARG A 82 8.78 -1.34 -25.91
C ARG A 82 8.67 -0.54 -24.62
N LYS A 83 9.55 0.44 -24.40
CA LYS A 83 9.49 1.35 -23.24
C LYS A 83 8.55 2.53 -23.45
N THR A 84 8.33 2.95 -24.70
CA THR A 84 7.58 4.18 -24.99
C THR A 84 6.18 3.91 -25.53
N VAL A 85 5.94 2.75 -26.16
CA VAL A 85 4.67 2.43 -26.80
C VAL A 85 3.98 1.27 -26.10
N PRO A 86 2.73 1.45 -25.62
CA PRO A 86 1.96 0.38 -25.01
C PRO A 86 1.71 -0.79 -25.98
N PRO A 87 2.00 -2.04 -25.59
CA PRO A 87 1.69 -3.23 -26.39
C PRO A 87 0.18 -3.40 -26.65
N LYS A 88 -0.17 -4.12 -27.73
CA LYS A 88 -1.57 -4.49 -28.06
C LYS A 88 -2.10 -5.65 -27.21
N ASP A 89 -1.23 -6.59 -26.85
CA ASP A 89 -1.58 -7.73 -26.00
C ASP A 89 -1.95 -7.24 -24.60
N THR A 90 -3.09 -7.71 -24.08
CA THR A 90 -3.68 -7.27 -22.82
C THR A 90 -2.76 -7.52 -21.63
N LYS A 91 -2.07 -8.67 -21.57
CA LYS A 91 -1.16 -8.99 -20.45
C LYS A 91 0.08 -8.10 -20.46
N LEU A 92 0.69 -7.92 -21.64
CA LEU A 92 1.89 -7.09 -21.79
C LEU A 92 1.57 -5.61 -21.59
N ARG A 93 0.38 -5.17 -21.99
CA ARG A 93 -0.11 -3.80 -21.75
C ARG A 93 -0.31 -3.53 -20.26
N LYS A 94 -0.85 -4.48 -19.50
CA LYS A 94 -0.98 -4.35 -18.04
C LYS A 94 0.39 -4.14 -17.39
N ASN A 95 1.35 -5.03 -17.68
CA ASN A 95 2.69 -4.95 -17.12
C ASN A 95 3.43 -3.66 -17.53
N PHE A 96 3.21 -3.17 -18.76
CA PHE A 96 3.77 -1.89 -19.23
C PHE A 96 3.30 -0.72 -18.35
N PHE A 97 1.99 -0.62 -18.10
CA PHE A 97 1.46 0.46 -17.26
C PHE A 97 1.83 0.31 -15.79
N GLU A 98 1.88 -0.92 -15.28
CA GLU A 98 2.34 -1.20 -13.92
C GLU A 98 3.77 -0.70 -13.69
N GLN A 99 4.70 -1.06 -14.58
CA GLN A 99 6.09 -0.57 -14.50
C GLN A 99 6.18 0.95 -14.59
N ASN A 100 5.43 1.56 -15.52
CA ASN A 100 5.44 3.02 -15.69
C ASN A 100 4.87 3.75 -14.47
N LEU A 101 3.81 3.22 -13.85
CA LEU A 101 3.26 3.75 -12.61
C LEU A 101 4.23 3.58 -11.45
N GLN A 102 4.90 2.43 -11.36
CA GLN A 102 5.90 2.18 -10.33
C GLN A 102 7.07 3.16 -10.42
N GLU A 103 7.61 3.41 -11.62
CA GLU A 103 8.67 4.43 -11.83
C GLU A 103 8.22 5.84 -11.39
N MET A 104 6.97 6.22 -11.66
CA MET A 104 6.41 7.50 -11.19
C MET A 104 6.19 7.53 -9.67
N ASN A 105 5.75 6.42 -9.10
CA ASN A 105 5.41 6.30 -7.69
C ASN A 105 6.66 6.29 -6.80
N ASP A 106 7.68 5.55 -7.20
CA ASP A 106 8.97 5.48 -6.51
C ASP A 106 9.65 6.86 -6.46
N SER A 107 9.42 7.71 -7.47
CA SER A 107 9.91 9.10 -7.47
C SER A 107 9.17 10.03 -6.50
N ASN A 108 8.00 9.65 -6.01
CA ASN A 108 7.07 10.56 -5.31
C ASN A 108 6.72 10.11 -3.88
N ILE A 109 6.94 8.84 -3.52
CA ILE A 109 6.51 8.31 -2.22
C ILE A 109 7.54 8.47 -1.09
N ASP A 110 8.84 8.59 -1.37
CA ASP A 110 9.84 8.11 -0.39
C ASP A 110 10.52 9.16 0.52
N THR A 111 9.96 10.34 0.79
CA THR A 111 10.68 11.27 1.72
C THR A 111 9.89 12.04 2.76
N ASN A 112 8.58 12.22 2.66
CA ASN A 112 7.91 13.20 3.52
C ASN A 112 6.68 12.69 4.30
N ILE A 113 6.14 11.52 3.98
CA ILE A 113 4.90 11.05 4.64
C ILE A 113 5.17 10.72 6.10
N ASP A 114 6.26 10.01 6.40
CA ASP A 114 6.59 9.63 7.78
C ASP A 114 6.98 10.84 8.64
N GLU A 115 7.67 11.83 8.05
CA GLU A 115 7.99 13.09 8.73
C GLU A 115 6.71 13.87 9.05
N PHE A 116 5.81 14.02 8.09
CA PHE A 116 4.51 14.67 8.28
C PHE A 116 3.65 13.95 9.34
N LEU A 117 3.57 12.62 9.30
CA LEU A 117 2.81 11.85 10.29
C LEU A 117 3.42 12.00 11.69
N SER A 118 4.75 12.01 11.79
CA SER A 118 5.43 12.26 13.07
C SER A 118 5.17 13.67 13.61
N GLU A 119 5.06 14.68 12.73
CA GLU A 119 4.74 16.05 13.11
C GLU A 119 3.31 16.17 13.65
N ILE A 120 2.35 15.48 13.03
CA ILE A 120 0.96 15.37 13.53
C ILE A 120 0.95 14.73 14.91
N ASP A 121 1.60 13.58 15.07
CA ASP A 121 1.60 12.85 16.34
C ASP A 121 2.22 13.70 17.47
N ASN A 122 3.32 14.40 17.17
CA ASN A 122 3.95 15.33 18.11
C ASN A 122 3.02 16.49 18.50
N SER A 123 2.33 17.09 17.54
CA SER A 123 1.37 18.18 17.78
C SER A 123 0.18 17.73 18.65
N VAL A 124 -0.35 16.54 18.37
CA VAL A 124 -1.43 15.93 19.17
C VAL A 124 -0.94 15.59 20.58
N ALA A 125 0.28 15.04 20.71
CA ALA A 125 0.88 14.73 22.00
C ALA A 125 1.09 16.00 22.86
N SER A 126 1.59 17.09 22.25
CA SER A 126 1.74 18.38 22.93
C SER A 126 0.38 18.92 23.42
N SER A 127 -0.65 18.84 22.56
CA SER A 127 -2.01 19.30 22.91
C SER A 127 -2.61 18.50 24.07
N LYS A 128 -2.43 17.17 24.06
CA LYS A 128 -2.85 16.29 25.17
C LYS A 128 -2.08 16.57 26.46
N GLY A 129 -0.80 16.92 26.36
CA GLY A 129 0.04 17.30 27.51
C GLY A 129 -0.50 18.53 28.23
N VAL A 130 -0.88 19.58 27.49
CA VAL A 130 -1.49 20.80 28.05
C VAL A 130 -2.82 20.47 28.73
N LEU A 131 -3.66 19.65 28.10
CA LEU A 131 -4.93 19.23 28.67
C LEU A 131 -4.75 18.45 29.98
N HIS A 132 -3.82 17.49 30.01
CA HIS A 132 -3.52 16.73 31.22
C HIS A 132 -2.96 17.57 32.36
N GLN A 133 -2.16 18.60 32.06
CA GLN A 133 -1.66 19.53 33.07
C GLN A 133 -2.82 20.31 33.71
N PHE A 134 -3.73 20.85 32.89
CA PHE A 134 -4.92 21.55 33.38
C PHE A 134 -5.84 20.64 34.21
N GLU A 135 -6.00 19.39 33.80
CA GLU A 135 -6.76 18.38 34.55
C GLU A 135 -6.14 18.06 35.91
N LYS A 136 -4.80 17.98 35.99
CA LYS A 136 -4.09 17.75 37.25
C LYS A 136 -4.31 18.90 38.22
N GLU A 137 -4.32 20.12 37.72
CA GLU A 137 -4.61 21.31 38.52
C GLU A 137 -6.07 21.33 39.00
N CYS A 138 -7.03 20.95 38.15
CA CYS A 138 -8.46 20.85 38.51
C CYS A 138 -8.81 19.66 39.43
N GLY A 139 -7.95 18.66 39.55
CA GLY A 139 -8.14 17.48 40.41
C GLY A 139 -7.77 17.70 41.89
N SER A 140 -7.25 18.88 42.24
CA SER A 140 -6.93 19.22 43.63
C SER A 140 -8.21 19.43 44.45
N GLU A 141 -8.29 18.82 45.63
CA GLU A 141 -9.46 18.89 46.52
C GLU A 141 -9.76 20.35 46.89
N ILE A 142 -10.99 20.81 46.60
CA ILE A 142 -11.38 22.22 46.83
C ILE A 142 -11.55 22.45 48.34
N SER A 143 -10.87 23.47 48.88
CA SER A 143 -10.95 23.87 50.29
C SER A 143 -12.37 24.30 50.68
N GLU A 144 -12.72 24.15 51.95
CA GLU A 144 -14.02 24.53 52.53
C GLU A 144 -14.32 26.03 52.34
N GLU A 145 -13.31 26.90 52.54
CA GLU A 145 -13.42 28.35 52.29
C GLU A 145 -13.76 28.67 50.82
N THR A 146 -13.27 27.87 49.88
CA THR A 146 -13.54 28.06 48.45
C THR A 146 -14.96 27.66 48.09
N TRP A 147 -15.57 26.69 48.79
CA TRP A 147 -16.97 26.31 48.58
C TRP A 147 -17.95 27.40 49.02
N GLU A 148 -17.64 28.14 50.08
CA GLU A 148 -18.44 29.30 50.51
C GLU A 148 -18.47 30.39 49.43
N GLU A 149 -17.32 30.71 48.83
CA GLU A 149 -17.27 31.65 47.69
C GLU A 149 -18.07 31.15 46.48
N ILE A 150 -18.01 29.85 46.20
CA ILE A 150 -18.76 29.22 45.10
C ILE A 150 -20.27 29.29 45.37
N GLN A 151 -20.70 29.08 46.62
CA GLN A 151 -22.11 29.24 47.03
C GLN A 151 -22.58 30.68 46.82
N LEU A 152 -21.80 31.68 47.25
CA LEU A 152 -22.12 33.10 47.02
C LEU A 152 -22.24 33.41 45.53
N LYS A 153 -21.32 32.89 44.69
CA LYS A 153 -21.40 33.04 43.23
C LYS A 153 -22.64 32.38 42.63
N ALA A 154 -23.07 31.23 43.16
CA ALA A 154 -24.29 30.56 42.69
C ALA A 154 -25.55 31.37 43.04
N VAL A 155 -25.61 31.96 44.24
CA VAL A 155 -26.72 32.85 44.65
C VAL A 155 -26.79 34.08 43.76
N LEU A 156 -25.65 34.71 43.46
CA LEU A 156 -25.57 35.89 42.58
C LEU A 156 -26.00 35.60 41.13
N ARG A 157 -25.95 34.34 40.68
CA ARG A 157 -26.39 33.94 39.34
C ARG A 157 -27.92 33.76 39.25
N GLU A 158 -28.63 33.84 40.38
CA GLU A 158 -30.10 33.79 40.47
C GLU A 158 -30.74 32.59 39.73
N THR A 159 -30.06 31.43 39.71
CA THR A 159 -30.60 30.23 39.06
C THR A 159 -31.67 29.59 39.93
N SER A 160 -32.95 29.83 39.63
CA SER A 160 -34.10 29.28 40.35
C SER A 160 -34.49 27.88 39.90
N ASP A 161 -34.18 27.51 38.66
CA ASP A 161 -34.60 26.24 38.04
C ASP A 161 -33.41 25.36 37.68
N CYS A 162 -33.61 24.04 37.77
CA CYS A 162 -32.61 23.06 37.34
C CYS A 162 -32.49 23.09 35.81
N PRO A 163 -31.31 23.39 35.24
CA PRO A 163 -31.14 23.51 33.79
C PRO A 163 -31.35 22.22 33.00
N ILE A 164 -31.35 21.06 33.65
CA ILE A 164 -31.52 19.75 32.98
C ILE A 164 -33.00 19.42 32.80
N CYS A 165 -33.81 19.61 33.85
CA CYS A 165 -35.22 19.22 33.84
C CYS A 165 -36.19 20.42 33.81
N ILE A 166 -35.68 21.64 33.91
CA ILE A 166 -36.45 22.89 33.85
C ILE A 166 -37.53 22.91 34.95
N THR A 167 -37.16 22.50 36.17
CA THR A 167 -38.04 22.54 37.34
C THR A 167 -37.35 23.23 38.52
N PRO A 168 -38.09 23.86 39.45
CA PRO A 168 -37.51 24.64 40.54
C PRO A 168 -36.51 23.87 41.39
N LEU A 169 -35.38 24.51 41.70
CA LEU A 169 -34.42 24.07 42.70
C LEU A 169 -34.95 24.47 44.09
N CYS A 170 -34.79 23.59 45.08
CA CYS A 170 -35.03 23.98 46.46
C CYS A 170 -34.04 25.10 46.82
N HIS A 171 -34.54 26.25 47.28
CA HIS A 171 -33.73 27.45 47.45
C HIS A 171 -32.64 27.21 48.50
N ILE A 172 -31.38 27.52 48.17
CA ILE A 172 -30.22 27.41 49.08
C ILE A 172 -30.46 28.20 50.38
N SER A 173 -31.22 29.29 50.30
CA SER A 173 -31.58 30.14 51.45
C SER A 173 -32.54 29.47 52.45
N SER A 174 -33.23 28.38 52.07
CA SER A 174 -34.13 27.65 52.96
C SER A 174 -33.38 26.80 54.00
N ILE A 175 -32.07 26.57 53.83
CA ILE A 175 -31.24 25.82 54.78
C ILE A 175 -30.80 26.72 55.96
N LEU A 176 -30.76 28.05 55.77
CA LEU A 176 -30.33 29.00 56.79
C LEU A 176 -31.47 29.49 57.71
N HIS A 177 -32.74 29.27 57.35
CA HIS A 177 -33.90 29.61 58.20
C HIS A 177 -34.99 28.54 58.12
N PRO A 178 -35.15 27.69 59.15
CA PRO A 178 -36.30 26.80 59.25
C PRO A 178 -37.52 27.65 59.62
N ILE A 179 -38.32 28.05 58.63
CA ILE A 179 -39.61 28.68 58.89
C ILE A 179 -40.59 27.59 59.30
N THR A 180 -40.95 27.62 60.58
CA THR A 180 -42.15 26.98 61.12
C THR A 180 -43.37 27.73 60.60
N SER A 181 -43.98 27.28 59.52
CA SER A 181 -45.35 27.67 59.19
C SER A 181 -46.06 26.55 58.46
N SER A 182 -47.07 26.02 59.13
CA SER A 182 -48.12 25.18 58.59
C SER A 182 -48.77 25.88 57.40
N ASP A 183 -48.75 25.25 56.24
CA ASP A 183 -49.95 25.07 55.42
C ASP A 183 -49.73 23.96 54.39
N ASN A 184 -50.69 23.05 54.35
CA ASN A 184 -50.75 21.91 53.44
C ASN A 184 -51.08 22.40 52.03
N ASP A 185 -50.25 22.11 51.03
CA ASP A 185 -50.63 21.11 50.02
C ASP A 185 -49.60 20.97 48.87
N THR A 186 -49.18 19.72 48.70
CA THR A 186 -48.76 19.05 47.45
C THR A 186 -47.33 19.23 46.91
N HIS A 187 -46.46 18.32 47.36
CA HIS A 187 -45.48 17.59 46.54
C HIS A 187 -44.29 18.34 45.88
N PHE A 188 -43.72 19.38 46.51
CA PHE A 188 -42.29 19.64 46.29
C PHE A 188 -41.50 18.51 46.95
N SER A 189 -41.34 17.38 46.26
CA SER A 189 -40.36 16.37 46.63
C SER A 189 -39.06 17.10 46.91
N LEU A 190 -38.52 16.92 48.12
CA LEU A 190 -37.20 17.35 48.58
C LEU A 190 -36.13 16.74 47.67
N ARG A 191 -36.02 17.24 46.43
CA ARG A 191 -35.04 16.82 45.47
C ARG A 191 -33.74 17.46 45.92
N GLN A 192 -32.86 16.63 46.49
CA GLN A 192 -31.50 17.04 46.87
C GLN A 192 -30.87 17.84 45.73
N THR A 193 -30.28 18.97 46.08
CA THR A 193 -29.59 19.82 45.12
C THR A 193 -28.09 19.55 45.17
N VAL A 194 -27.40 19.86 44.09
CA VAL A 194 -25.96 19.68 43.99
C VAL A 194 -25.37 20.94 43.41
N LEU A 195 -24.40 21.49 44.13
CA LEU A 195 -23.58 22.60 43.69
C LEU A 195 -22.28 22.08 43.08
N LEU A 196 -21.98 22.55 41.87
CA LEU A 196 -20.74 22.25 41.17
C LEU A 196 -19.67 23.31 41.45
N SER A 197 -18.39 22.94 41.37
CA SER A 197 -17.27 23.88 41.54
C SER A 197 -17.26 25.04 40.54
N CYS A 198 -17.94 24.89 39.39
CA CYS A 198 -18.19 25.96 38.42
C CYS A 198 -19.35 26.91 38.81
N ALA A 199 -19.86 26.85 40.04
CA ALA A 199 -21.01 27.60 40.57
C ALA A 199 -22.31 27.40 39.77
N HIS A 200 -22.57 26.16 39.36
CA HIS A 200 -23.84 25.76 38.74
C HIS A 200 -24.58 24.77 39.65
N VAL A 201 -25.90 24.87 39.69
CA VAL A 201 -26.75 24.09 40.59
C VAL A 201 -27.70 23.21 39.80
N PHE A 202 -27.84 21.95 40.21
CA PHE A 202 -28.72 20.96 39.59
C PHE A 202 -29.43 20.13 40.66
N HIS A 203 -30.52 19.44 40.30
CA HIS A 203 -31.00 18.33 41.14
C HIS A 203 -29.99 17.18 41.08
N HIS A 204 -29.77 16.52 42.21
CA HIS A 204 -28.88 15.38 42.33
C HIS A 204 -29.19 14.29 41.31
N ASN A 205 -30.45 13.90 41.19
CA ASN A 205 -30.89 12.86 40.26
C ASN A 205 -30.71 13.26 38.79
N CYS A 206 -30.90 14.54 38.46
CA CYS A 206 -30.71 15.04 37.10
C CYS A 206 -29.23 15.01 36.71
N LEU A 207 -28.37 15.47 37.60
CA LEU A 207 -26.92 15.42 37.39
C LEU A 207 -26.43 13.97 37.32
N LYS A 208 -26.91 13.10 38.22
CA LYS A 208 -26.54 11.68 38.24
C LYS A 208 -26.94 10.96 36.95
N ALA A 209 -28.15 11.19 36.45
CA ALA A 209 -28.58 10.63 35.17
C ALA A 209 -27.72 11.12 33.98
N PHE A 210 -27.29 12.39 34.01
CA PHE A 210 -26.36 12.93 33.02
C PHE A 210 -24.99 12.25 33.12
N GLU A 211 -24.44 12.09 34.32
CA GLU A 211 -23.18 11.40 34.57
C GLU A 211 -23.21 9.94 34.09
N ASP A 212 -24.31 9.22 34.35
CA ASP A 212 -24.47 7.81 33.97
C ASP A 212 -24.59 7.61 32.44
N PHE A 213 -25.00 8.64 31.70
CA PHE A 213 -25.02 8.63 30.24
C PHE A 213 -23.64 8.91 29.62
N CYS A 214 -22.73 9.56 30.36
CA CYS A 214 -21.38 9.84 29.87
C CYS A 214 -20.50 8.59 29.89
N VAL A 215 -19.89 8.26 28.74
CA VAL A 215 -18.94 7.14 28.59
C VAL A 215 -17.62 7.42 29.32
N ASP A 216 -17.27 8.71 29.44
CA ASP A 216 -16.03 9.14 30.07
C ASP A 216 -16.14 9.11 31.61
N LYS A 217 -15.08 8.61 32.27
CA LYS A 217 -14.96 8.63 33.74
C LYS A 217 -14.89 10.04 34.34
N ARG A 218 -14.78 11.08 33.50
CA ARG A 218 -14.62 12.47 33.89
C ARG A 218 -15.87 13.24 33.48
N HIS A 219 -16.57 13.77 34.46
CA HIS A 219 -17.83 14.46 34.21
C HIS A 219 -17.60 15.96 33.96
N ILE A 220 -18.26 16.47 32.92
CA ILE A 220 -18.25 17.90 32.54
C ILE A 220 -19.59 18.54 32.85
N CYS A 221 -19.58 19.80 33.26
CA CYS A 221 -20.79 20.51 33.64
C CYS A 221 -21.72 20.64 32.42
N PRO A 222 -23.02 20.29 32.54
CA PRO A 222 -23.97 20.41 31.42
C PRO A 222 -24.11 21.83 30.88
N LEU A 223 -23.87 22.85 31.71
CA LEU A 223 -24.02 24.26 31.33
C LEU A 223 -22.75 24.86 30.71
N CYS A 224 -21.62 24.76 31.40
CA CYS A 224 -20.39 25.45 30.99
C CYS A 224 -19.30 24.52 30.45
N ARG A 225 -19.54 23.20 30.43
CA ARG A 225 -18.60 22.16 30.01
C ARG A 225 -17.28 22.10 30.79
N SER A 226 -17.15 22.88 31.85
CA SER A 226 -16.01 22.82 32.77
C SER A 226 -16.03 21.50 33.53
N LEU A 227 -14.84 20.94 33.80
CA LEU A 227 -14.68 19.88 34.78
C LEU A 227 -15.15 20.39 36.14
N TYR A 228 -15.78 19.52 36.94
CA TYR A 228 -16.31 19.92 38.22
C TYR A 228 -16.04 18.91 39.33
N GLN A 229 -15.95 19.43 40.54
CA GLN A 229 -16.24 18.71 41.76
C GLN A 229 -17.67 19.05 42.19
N LYS A 230 -18.30 18.19 42.97
CA LYS A 230 -19.70 18.35 43.35
C LYS A 230 -19.89 18.24 44.86
N MET A 231 -20.74 19.09 45.40
CA MET A 231 -21.16 19.11 46.80
C MET A 231 -22.68 18.99 46.85
N ILE A 232 -23.19 18.03 47.61
CA ILE A 232 -24.64 17.89 47.84
C ILE A 232 -25.05 18.93 48.87
N ILE A 233 -26.10 19.68 48.56
CA ILE A 233 -26.70 20.74 49.36
C ILE A 233 -28.20 20.52 49.55
#